data_AF-A0A1F4CQD1-F1
#
_entry.id   AF-A0A1F4CQD1-F1
#
_cell.length_a   1.000
_cell.length_b   1.000
_cell.length_c   1.000
_cell.angle_alpha   90.00
_cell.angle_beta   90.00
_cell.angle_gamma   90.00
#
_symmetry.space_group_name_H-M   'P 1'
#
loop_
_entity.id
_entity.type
_entity.pdbx_description
1 polymer ?
#
loop_
_entity_poly.entity_id
_entity_poly.type
_entity_poly.pdbx_seq_one_letter_code
_entity_poly.pdbx_strand_id
1 'polypeptide(L)'
;MLENALIFLVNTVFGLFTMALLVRFYVQWARAPYRNPLSEFLSALTDFMVLPARRVIPGLWGLDLATLVLAWLIQLLELFIIFLIKGHPLAAAGSAFVGLALLAGLMIVKFGLYIVIVVVVVQAVMSWINPYTPLAPLFNSMSRPFLRVFQKLIPPIGNVDLSPLFVIVICQLLLMLPVAYLEMTLSQWLG
;
A
#
# COMPACT_ATOMS: atom_id res chain seq x y z
N MET A 1 -26.05 -13.59 -1.44
CA MET A 1 -25.30 -13.98 -0.22
C MET A 1 -24.02 -14.73 -0.55
N LEU A 2 -24.07 -15.79 -1.37
CA LEU A 2 -22.87 -16.54 -1.80
C LEU A 2 -21.86 -15.66 -2.57
N GLU A 3 -22.34 -14.85 -3.51
CA GLU A 3 -21.51 -13.91 -4.28
C GLU A 3 -20.69 -12.98 -3.36
N ASN A 4 -21.36 -12.29 -2.42
CA ASN A 4 -20.69 -11.40 -1.46
C ASN A 4 -19.66 -12.13 -0.60
N ALA A 5 -19.92 -13.39 -0.23
CA ALA A 5 -18.97 -14.20 0.52
C ALA A 5 -17.73 -14.54 -0.33
N LEU A 6 -17.91 -14.88 -1.62
CA LEU A 6 -16.80 -15.11 -2.55
C LEU A 6 -15.97 -13.84 -2.76
N ILE A 7 -16.63 -12.69 -2.99
CA ILE A 7 -15.95 -11.40 -3.14
C ILE A 7 -15.15 -11.06 -1.87
N PHE A 8 -15.72 -11.30 -0.68
CA PHE A 8 -15.02 -11.09 0.58
C PHE A 8 -13.75 -11.96 0.70
N LEU A 9 -13.84 -13.25 0.34
CA LEU A 9 -12.68 -14.15 0.38
C LEU A 9 -11.59 -13.71 -0.61
N VAL A 10 -11.98 -13.33 -1.83
CA VAL A 10 -11.06 -12.81 -2.85
C VAL A 10 -10.38 -11.54 -2.35
N ASN A 11 -11.16 -10.54 -1.89
CA ASN A 11 -10.63 -9.30 -1.34
C ASN A 11 -9.66 -9.54 -0.18
N THR A 12 -10.00 -10.49 0.71
CA THR A 12 -9.16 -10.80 1.88
C THR A 12 -7.83 -11.40 1.44
N VAL A 13 -7.86 -12.45 0.62
CA VAL A 13 -6.63 -13.15 0.22
C VAL A 13 -5.75 -12.24 -0.62
N PHE A 14 -6.29 -11.65 -1.69
CA PHE A 14 -5.52 -10.82 -2.60
C PHE A 14 -5.10 -9.51 -1.95
N GLY A 15 -5.98 -8.86 -1.19
CA GLY A 15 -5.65 -7.64 -0.46
C GLY A 15 -4.53 -7.85 0.57
N LEU A 16 -4.48 -9.00 1.25
CA LEU A 16 -3.36 -9.34 2.14
C LEU A 16 -2.03 -9.46 1.37
N PHE A 17 -2.02 -10.11 0.21
CA PHE A 17 -0.82 -10.22 -0.63
C PHE A 17 -0.39 -8.88 -1.22
N THR A 18 -1.32 -8.09 -1.76
CA THR A 18 -1.04 -6.73 -2.24
C THR A 18 -0.44 -5.89 -1.12
N MET A 19 -1.04 -5.91 0.08
CA MET A 19 -0.53 -5.15 1.23
C MET A 19 0.87 -5.63 1.64
N ALA A 20 1.10 -6.94 1.72
CA ALA A 20 2.42 -7.50 2.07
C ALA A 20 3.50 -7.04 1.06
N LEU A 21 3.23 -7.13 -0.24
CA LEU A 21 4.16 -6.66 -1.27
C LEU A 21 4.40 -5.16 -1.18
N LEU A 22 3.35 -4.36 -0.98
CA LEU A 22 3.50 -2.90 -0.87
C LEU A 22 4.27 -2.48 0.39
N VAL A 23 4.03 -3.11 1.53
CA VAL A 23 4.81 -2.84 2.75
C VAL A 23 6.27 -3.25 2.51
N ARG A 24 6.53 -4.37 1.84
CA ARG A 24 7.90 -4.80 1.50
C ARG A 24 8.60 -3.76 0.63
N PHE A 25 7.93 -3.30 -0.42
CA PHE A 25 8.43 -2.22 -1.28
C PHE A 25 8.69 -0.94 -0.48
N TYR A 26 7.75 -0.57 0.41
CA TYR A 26 7.83 0.64 1.22
C TYR A 26 8.99 0.61 2.21
N VAL A 27 9.21 -0.52 2.90
CA VAL A 27 10.36 -0.73 3.81
C VAL A 27 11.68 -0.51 3.07
N GLN A 28 11.80 -1.03 1.86
CA GLN A 28 12.98 -0.85 1.02
C GLN A 28 13.13 0.61 0.54
N TRP A 29 12.05 1.23 0.07
CA TRP A 29 12.03 2.63 -0.35
C TRP A 29 12.44 3.59 0.77
N ALA A 30 11.93 3.36 1.98
CA ALA A 30 12.27 4.11 3.19
C ALA A 30 13.69 3.82 3.71
N ARG A 31 14.42 2.86 3.11
CA ARG A 31 15.74 2.38 3.53
C ARG A 31 15.76 1.97 5.01
N ALA A 32 14.67 1.37 5.47
CA ALA A 32 14.54 0.98 6.86
C ALA A 32 15.47 -0.22 7.19
N PRO A 33 15.91 -0.38 8.44
CA PRO A 33 16.84 -1.44 8.82
C PRO A 33 16.26 -2.83 8.49
N TYR A 34 16.93 -3.61 7.63
CA TYR A 34 16.39 -4.90 7.15
C TYR A 34 16.25 -5.97 8.25
N ARG A 35 17.04 -5.88 9.33
CA ARG A 35 17.03 -6.82 10.46
C ARG A 35 15.90 -6.48 11.43
N ASN A 36 14.67 -6.81 11.06
CA ASN A 36 13.50 -6.67 11.92
C ASN A 36 12.45 -7.77 11.64
N PRO A 37 11.59 -8.11 12.63
CA PRO A 37 10.59 -9.17 12.48
C PRO A 37 9.60 -8.96 11.33
N LEU A 38 9.24 -7.71 11.02
CA LEU A 38 8.32 -7.38 9.94
C LEU A 38 8.94 -7.71 8.57
N SER A 39 10.22 -7.41 8.36
CA SER A 39 10.92 -7.71 7.10
C SER A 39 11.13 -9.21 6.91
N GLU A 40 11.38 -9.95 7.99
CA GLU A 40 11.44 -11.42 7.98
C GLU A 40 10.09 -12.03 7.60
N PHE A 41 9.00 -11.56 8.23
CA PHE A 41 7.64 -11.99 7.91
C PHE A 41 7.26 -11.71 6.46
N LEU A 42 7.51 -10.50 5.96
CA LEU A 42 7.21 -10.13 4.58
C LEU A 42 8.01 -10.95 3.57
N SER A 43 9.28 -11.22 3.86
CA SER A 43 10.12 -12.05 3.00
C SER A 43 9.60 -13.48 2.97
N ALA A 44 9.29 -14.08 4.13
CA ALA A 44 8.69 -15.42 4.22
C ALA A 44 7.37 -15.54 3.43
N LEU A 45 6.54 -14.49 3.45
CA LEU A 45 5.27 -14.48 2.72
C LEU A 45 5.36 -14.21 1.22
N THR A 46 6.41 -13.53 0.74
CA THR A 46 6.42 -13.00 -0.64
C THR A 46 7.63 -13.41 -1.47
N ASP A 47 8.69 -13.95 -0.85
CA ASP A 47 9.93 -14.33 -1.56
C ASP A 47 9.71 -15.33 -2.69
N PHE A 48 8.80 -16.27 -2.51
CA PHE A 48 8.50 -17.27 -3.54
C PHE A 48 7.98 -16.64 -4.84
N MET A 49 7.37 -15.45 -4.78
CA MET A 49 6.91 -14.69 -5.96
C MET A 49 7.96 -13.66 -6.40
N VAL A 50 8.53 -12.94 -5.44
CA VAL A 50 9.43 -11.80 -5.69
C VAL A 50 10.78 -12.25 -6.24
N LEU A 51 11.39 -13.29 -5.69
CA LEU A 51 12.73 -13.74 -6.10
C LEU A 51 12.76 -14.24 -7.56
N PRO A 52 11.78 -15.02 -8.05
CA PRO A 52 11.69 -15.33 -9.47
C PRO A 52 11.46 -14.09 -10.34
N ALA A 53 10.55 -13.19 -9.94
CA ALA A 53 10.23 -11.98 -10.71
C ALA A 53 11.43 -11.05 -10.87
N ARG A 54 12.27 -10.91 -9.83
CA ARG A 54 13.52 -10.13 -9.86
C ARG A 54 14.54 -10.61 -10.90
N ARG A 55 14.42 -11.86 -11.40
CA ARG A 55 15.28 -12.36 -12.48
C ARG A 55 14.95 -11.74 -13.83
N VAL A 56 13.70 -11.31 -14.01
CA VAL A 56 13.19 -10.73 -15.27
C VAL A 56 13.09 -9.21 -15.17
N ILE A 57 12.64 -8.72 -14.01
CA ILE A 57 12.42 -7.29 -13.77
C ILE A 57 13.60 -6.75 -12.95
N PRO A 58 14.51 -5.96 -13.55
CA PRO A 58 15.60 -5.36 -12.82
C PRO A 58 15.08 -4.28 -11.86
N GLY A 59 15.79 -4.06 -10.75
CA GLY A 59 15.55 -2.91 -9.88
C GLY A 59 16.01 -1.61 -10.56
N LEU A 60 15.31 -0.50 -10.29
CA LEU A 60 15.70 0.84 -10.75
C LEU A 60 15.99 1.74 -9.55
N TRP A 61 17.14 2.42 -9.56
CA TRP A 61 17.57 3.40 -8.54
C TRP A 61 17.50 2.89 -7.08
N GLY A 62 17.73 1.59 -6.87
CA GLY A 62 17.64 0.96 -5.55
C GLY A 62 16.22 0.59 -5.10
N LEU A 63 15.22 0.84 -5.94
CA LEU A 63 13.83 0.41 -5.73
C LEU A 63 13.61 -0.99 -6.30
N ASP A 64 12.82 -1.78 -5.58
CA ASP A 64 12.41 -3.12 -6.01
C ASP A 64 11.15 -3.05 -6.86
N LEU A 65 11.35 -2.75 -8.15
CA LEU A 65 10.27 -2.70 -9.12
C LEU A 65 9.58 -4.05 -9.30
N ALA A 66 10.28 -5.16 -9.13
CA ALA A 66 9.66 -6.48 -9.22
C ALA A 66 8.53 -6.62 -8.19
N THR A 67 8.76 -6.19 -6.95
CA THR A 67 7.72 -6.21 -5.91
C THR A 67 6.56 -5.27 -6.22
N LEU A 68 6.82 -4.06 -6.74
CA LEU A 68 5.75 -3.12 -7.09
C LEU A 68 4.90 -3.61 -8.28
N VAL A 69 5.54 -4.16 -9.32
CA VAL A 69 4.86 -4.76 -10.47
C VAL A 69 4.04 -5.97 -10.03
N LEU A 70 4.59 -6.83 -9.17
CA LEU A 70 3.84 -7.95 -8.61
C LEU A 70 2.63 -7.49 -7.79
N ALA A 71 2.76 -6.45 -6.96
CA ALA A 71 1.64 -5.92 -6.20
C ALA A 71 0.52 -5.45 -7.15
N TRP A 72 0.89 -4.73 -8.21
CA TRP A 72 -0.06 -4.29 -9.23
C TRP A 72 -0.71 -5.47 -9.99
N LEU A 73 0.06 -6.51 -10.34
CA LEU A 73 -0.46 -7.71 -11.00
C LEU A 73 -1.42 -8.51 -10.11
N ILE A 74 -1.10 -8.66 -8.82
CA ILE A 74 -2.01 -9.31 -7.85
C ILE A 74 -3.30 -8.50 -7.75
N GLN A 75 -3.20 -7.17 -7.64
CA GLN A 75 -4.38 -6.30 -7.59
C GLN A 75 -5.23 -6.35 -8.86
N LEU A 76 -4.58 -6.42 -10.03
CA LEU A 76 -5.27 -6.57 -11.31
C LEU A 76 -5.99 -7.92 -11.38
N LEU A 77 -5.35 -8.99 -10.91
CA LEU A 77 -5.93 -10.32 -10.86
C LEU A 77 -7.13 -10.37 -9.90
N GLU A 78 -7.05 -9.73 -8.74
CA GLU A 78 -8.16 -9.57 -7.80
C GLU A 78 -9.37 -8.91 -8.48
N LEU A 79 -9.16 -7.74 -9.09
CA LEU A 79 -10.22 -6.99 -9.75
C LEU A 79 -10.83 -7.77 -10.92
N PHE A 80 -10.00 -8.50 -11.68
CA PHE A 80 -10.46 -9.35 -12.76
C PHE A 80 -11.33 -10.51 -12.26
N ILE A 81 -10.94 -11.17 -11.17
CA ILE A 81 -11.74 -12.24 -10.56
C ILE A 81 -13.08 -11.70 -10.06
N ILE A 82 -13.09 -10.53 -9.40
CA ILE A 82 -14.31 -9.88 -8.93
C ILE A 82 -15.21 -9.49 -10.11
N PHE A 83 -14.63 -8.99 -11.21
CA PHE A 83 -15.36 -8.66 -12.44
C PHE A 83 -16.08 -9.89 -13.00
N LEU A 84 -15.43 -11.07 -12.99
CA LEU A 84 -16.07 -12.33 -13.40
C LEU A 84 -17.13 -12.81 -12.41
N ILE A 85 -16.91 -12.68 -11.10
CA ILE A 85 -17.88 -13.09 -10.06
C ILE A 85 -19.17 -12.27 -10.17
N LYS A 86 -19.06 -10.99 -10.53
CA LYS A 86 -20.22 -10.09 -10.77
C LYS A 86 -20.99 -10.40 -12.06
N GLY A 87 -20.57 -11.40 -12.83
CA GLY A 87 -21.28 -11.88 -14.01
C GLY A 87 -21.00 -11.10 -15.30
N HIS A 88 -19.97 -10.23 -15.32
CA HIS A 88 -19.58 -9.57 -16.56
C HIS A 88 -18.99 -10.60 -17.56
N PRO A 89 -19.38 -10.55 -18.85
CA PRO A 89 -18.94 -11.54 -19.82
C PRO A 89 -17.43 -11.42 -20.11
N LEU A 90 -16.75 -12.56 -20.27
CA LEU A 90 -15.33 -12.64 -20.64
C LEU A 90 -14.99 -11.83 -21.91
N ALA A 91 -15.91 -11.75 -22.87
CA ALA A 91 -15.74 -10.94 -24.08
C ALA A 91 -15.62 -9.43 -23.77
N ALA A 92 -16.34 -8.93 -22.76
CA ALA A 92 -16.24 -7.55 -22.31
C ALA A 92 -14.95 -7.29 -21.50
N ALA A 93 -14.28 -8.35 -21.02
CA ALA A 93 -13.04 -8.20 -20.27
C ALA A 93 -11.89 -7.65 -21.14
N GLY A 94 -11.90 -7.90 -22.46
CA GLY A 94 -10.93 -7.34 -23.38
C GLY A 94 -11.02 -5.81 -23.48
N SER A 95 -12.23 -5.28 -23.62
CA SER A 95 -12.49 -3.83 -23.63
C SER A 95 -12.31 -3.20 -22.24
N ALA A 96 -12.62 -3.94 -21.17
CA ALA A 96 -12.49 -3.48 -19.79
C ALA A 96 -11.05 -3.58 -19.24
N PHE A 97 -10.15 -4.30 -19.90
CA PHE A 97 -8.80 -4.59 -19.39
C PHE A 97 -8.04 -3.33 -19.02
N VAL A 98 -8.09 -2.30 -19.88
CA VAL A 98 -7.43 -1.02 -19.63
C VAL A 98 -8.01 -0.35 -18.38
N GLY A 99 -9.33 -0.40 -18.19
CA GLY A 99 -9.99 0.18 -17.02
C GLY A 99 -9.62 -0.57 -15.74
N LEU A 100 -9.58 -1.90 -15.78
CA LEU A 100 -9.14 -2.73 -14.66
C LEU A 100 -7.66 -2.50 -14.32
N ALA A 101 -6.80 -2.36 -15.32
CA ALA A 101 -5.38 -2.05 -15.18
C ALA A 101 -5.15 -0.68 -14.51
N LEU A 102 -5.90 0.35 -14.95
CA LEU A 102 -5.86 1.68 -14.35
C LEU A 102 -6.42 1.67 -12.92
N LEU A 103 -7.53 0.97 -12.69
CA LEU A 103 -8.13 0.84 -11.37
C LEU A 103 -7.19 0.09 -10.41
N ALA A 104 -6.51 -0.96 -10.86
CA ALA A 104 -5.47 -1.65 -10.10
C ALA A 104 -4.35 -0.68 -9.70
N GLY A 105 -3.87 0.15 -10.64
CA GLY A 105 -2.88 1.19 -10.37
C GLY A 105 -3.34 2.19 -9.31
N LEU A 106 -4.59 2.63 -9.40
CA LEU A 106 -5.20 3.51 -8.40
C LEU A 106 -5.31 2.83 -7.02
N MET A 107 -5.66 1.55 -6.97
CA MET A 107 -5.72 0.78 -5.73
C MET A 107 -4.34 0.63 -5.08
N ILE A 108 -3.27 0.49 -5.86
CA ILE A 108 -1.89 0.54 -5.33
C ILE A 108 -1.60 1.88 -4.65
N VAL A 109 -2.00 3.00 -5.25
CA VAL A 109 -1.86 4.34 -4.64
C VAL A 109 -2.67 4.44 -3.35
N LYS A 110 -3.93 3.98 -3.38
CA LYS A 110 -4.83 3.96 -2.22
C LYS A 110 -4.25 3.16 -1.05
N PHE A 111 -3.78 1.93 -1.30
CA PHE A 111 -3.09 1.12 -0.29
C PHE A 111 -1.79 1.77 0.21
N GLY A 112 -1.01 2.38 -0.68
CA GLY A 112 0.17 3.14 -0.30
C GLY A 112 -0.12 4.27 0.69
N LEU A 113 -1.19 5.05 0.46
CA LEU A 113 -1.64 6.10 1.37
C LEU A 113 -2.07 5.52 2.73
N TYR A 114 -2.81 4.41 2.74
CA TYR A 114 -3.16 3.73 4.00
C TYR A 114 -1.93 3.21 4.75
N ILE A 115 -0.91 2.68 4.05
CA ILE A 115 0.37 2.28 4.67
C ILE A 115 1.01 3.48 5.35
N VAL A 116 1.09 4.64 4.67
CA VAL A 116 1.65 5.86 5.26
C VAL A 116 0.90 6.27 6.52
N ILE A 117 -0.44 6.27 6.48
CA ILE A 117 -1.27 6.58 7.66
C ILE A 117 -0.94 5.64 8.81
N VAL A 118 -0.97 4.33 8.59
CA VAL A 118 -0.71 3.32 9.63
C VAL A 118 0.69 3.48 10.21
N VAL A 119 1.71 3.64 9.35
CA VAL A 119 3.11 3.85 9.76
C VAL A 119 3.25 5.09 10.64
N VAL A 120 2.61 6.20 10.26
CA VAL A 120 2.64 7.46 11.00
C VAL A 120 1.91 7.35 12.32
N VAL A 121 0.75 6.70 12.36
CA VAL A 121 -0.01 6.44 13.60
C VAL A 121 0.82 5.59 14.55
N VAL A 122 1.37 4.46 14.08
CA VAL A 122 2.20 3.57 14.91
C VAL A 122 3.42 4.32 15.45
N GLN A 123 4.09 5.12 14.61
CA GLN A 123 5.23 5.91 15.05
C GLN A 123 4.84 6.98 16.08
N ALA A 124 3.71 7.68 15.90
CA ALA A 124 3.23 8.67 16.85
C ALA A 124 2.93 8.04 18.21
N VAL A 125 2.23 6.91 18.22
CA VAL A 125 1.92 6.14 19.44
C VAL A 125 3.21 5.71 20.14
N MET A 126 4.19 5.18 19.40
CA MET A 126 5.51 4.83 19.98
C MET A 126 6.21 6.06 20.56
N SER A 127 6.19 7.20 19.86
CA SER A 127 6.89 8.42 20.29
C SER A 127 6.34 9.01 21.58
N TRP A 128 5.02 8.90 21.82
CA TRP A 128 4.38 9.46 23.01
C TRP A 128 4.43 8.52 24.20
N ILE A 129 4.32 7.21 23.95
CA ILE A 129 4.25 6.21 25.02
C ILE A 129 5.63 5.69 25.38
N ASN A 130 6.39 5.17 24.40
CA ASN A 130 7.71 4.58 24.63
C ASN A 130 8.60 4.64 23.38
N PRO A 131 9.50 5.64 23.29
CA PRO A 131 10.39 5.81 22.14
C PRO A 131 11.45 4.71 21.96
N TYR A 132 11.73 3.90 22.98
CA TYR A 132 12.88 3.01 23.02
C TYR A 132 12.54 1.55 22.63
N THR A 133 11.47 1.34 21.88
CA THR A 133 11.09 -0.02 21.44
C THR A 133 12.01 -0.55 20.33
N PRO A 134 12.22 -1.88 20.22
CA PRO A 134 13.04 -2.47 19.15
C PRO A 134 12.55 -2.16 17.73
N LEU A 135 11.26 -1.87 17.57
CA LEU A 135 10.65 -1.50 16.29
C LEU A 135 10.70 0.01 16.00
N ALA A 136 11.05 0.85 16.98
CA ALA A 136 11.11 2.29 16.78
C ALA A 136 12.03 2.71 15.61
N PRO A 137 13.25 2.14 15.41
CA PRO A 137 14.09 2.50 14.27
C PRO A 137 13.45 2.19 12.90
N LEU A 138 12.66 1.11 12.81
CA LEU A 138 11.92 0.74 11.61
C LEU A 138 10.87 1.79 11.28
N PHE A 139 9.95 2.04 12.22
CA PHE A 139 8.85 3.00 12.01
C PHE A 139 9.34 4.44 11.86
N ASN A 140 10.40 4.83 12.57
CA ASN A 140 11.04 6.13 12.38
C ASN A 140 11.59 6.28 10.96
N SER A 141 12.28 5.27 10.42
CA SER A 141 12.79 5.32 9.04
C SER A 141 11.65 5.40 8.02
N MET A 142 10.59 4.62 8.26
CA MET A 142 9.39 4.55 7.43
C MET A 142 8.56 5.85 7.42
N SER A 143 8.43 6.55 8.54
CA SER A 143 7.62 7.78 8.65
C SER A 143 8.41 9.06 8.32
N ARG A 144 9.75 9.04 8.48
CA ARG A 144 10.62 10.22 8.37
C ARG A 144 10.50 11.00 7.07
N PRO A 145 10.36 10.39 5.86
CA PRO A 145 10.20 11.17 4.63
C PRO A 145 8.99 12.11 4.66
N PHE A 146 7.91 11.71 5.35
CA PHE A 146 6.68 12.48 5.46
C PHE A 146 6.72 13.44 6.65
N LEU A 147 7.11 12.94 7.84
CA LEU A 147 7.15 13.74 9.06
C LEU A 147 8.17 14.87 8.99
N ARG A 148 9.34 14.65 8.36
CA ARG A 148 10.41 15.66 8.29
C ARG A 148 9.99 16.92 7.56
N VAL A 149 9.00 16.84 6.66
CA VAL A 149 8.46 18.02 5.96
C VAL A 149 7.77 18.95 6.96
N PHE A 150 6.95 18.40 7.86
CA PHE A 150 6.18 19.15 8.85
C PHE A 150 7.01 19.51 10.09
N GLN A 151 7.89 18.63 10.53
CA GLN A 151 8.80 18.89 11.67
C GLN A 151 9.76 20.06 11.41
N LYS A 152 10.02 20.40 10.14
CA LYS A 152 10.80 21.60 9.78
C LYS A 152 9.99 22.90 9.90
N LEU A 153 8.66 22.82 9.80
CA LEU A 153 7.75 23.96 9.77
C LEU A 153 7.09 24.21 11.13
N ILE A 154 6.82 23.14 11.88
CA ILE A 154 6.03 23.16 13.11
C ILE A 154 6.92 22.64 14.26
N PRO A 155 7.32 23.50 15.21
CA PRO A 155 8.03 23.05 16.40
C PRO A 155 7.11 22.19 17.29
N PRO A 156 7.66 21.24 18.06
CA PRO A 156 6.88 20.44 18.99
C PRO A 156 6.22 21.32 20.06
N ILE A 157 4.97 21.04 20.39
CA ILE A 157 4.20 21.76 21.41
C ILE A 157 4.16 20.89 22.66
N GLY A 158 4.69 21.38 23.79
CA GLY A 158 4.66 20.63 25.04
C GLY A 158 5.39 19.28 24.97
N ASN A 159 6.50 19.21 24.21
CA ASN A 159 7.26 17.98 23.95
C ASN A 159 6.49 16.89 23.16
N VAL A 160 5.34 17.23 22.58
CA VAL A 160 4.54 16.35 21.71
C VAL A 160 4.70 16.79 20.26
N ASP A 161 5.05 15.85 19.38
CA ASP A 161 5.12 16.10 17.94
C ASP A 161 3.71 16.01 17.32
N LEU A 162 3.23 17.12 16.77
CA LEU A 162 1.94 17.21 16.07
C LEU A 162 2.05 16.97 14.55
N SER A 163 3.27 16.84 14.02
CA SER A 163 3.53 16.53 12.60
C SER A 163 2.75 15.30 12.08
N PRO A 164 2.56 14.21 12.86
CA PRO A 164 1.75 13.07 12.45
C PRO A 164 0.33 13.44 12.04
N LEU A 165 -0.31 14.38 12.74
CA LEU A 165 -1.69 14.79 12.47
C LEU A 165 -1.82 15.44 11.08
N PHE A 166 -0.87 16.30 10.71
CA PHE A 166 -0.87 16.93 9.39
C PHE A 166 -0.66 15.92 8.26
N VAL A 167 0.25 14.96 8.43
CA VAL A 167 0.45 13.90 7.43
C VAL A 167 -0.83 13.08 7.27
N ILE A 168 -1.48 12.67 8.36
CA ILE A 168 -2.72 11.90 8.33
C ILE A 168 -3.82 12.68 7.61
N VAL A 169 -4.01 13.97 7.94
CA VAL A 169 -5.02 14.82 7.30
C VAL A 169 -4.76 14.95 5.80
N ILE A 170 -3.52 15.14 5.37
CA ILE A 170 -3.20 15.24 3.93
C ILE A 170 -3.44 13.91 3.22
N CYS A 171 -3.01 12.79 3.80
CA CYS A 171 -3.31 11.48 3.24
C CYS A 171 -4.83 11.24 3.14
N GLN A 172 -5.60 11.66 4.15
CA GLN A 172 -7.05 11.55 4.13
C GLN A 172 -7.69 12.44 3.06
N LEU A 173 -7.20 13.66 2.86
CA LEU A 173 -7.66 14.54 1.78
C LEU A 173 -7.35 13.95 0.40
N LEU A 174 -6.18 13.34 0.22
CA LEU A 174 -5.82 12.64 -1.01
C LEU A 174 -6.72 11.40 -1.24
N LEU A 175 -7.06 10.67 -0.18
CA LEU A 175 -8.00 9.55 -0.28
C LEU A 175 -9.42 10.02 -0.65
N MET A 176 -9.89 11.09 -0.01
CA MET A 176 -11.27 11.58 -0.13
C MET A 176 -11.53 12.34 -1.43
N LEU A 177 -10.55 13.10 -1.94
CA LEU A 177 -10.75 13.96 -3.10
C LEU A 177 -10.29 13.26 -4.40
N PRO A 178 -8.98 13.18 -4.73
CA PRO A 178 -8.56 12.65 -6.03
C PRO A 178 -8.76 11.14 -6.14
N VAL A 179 -8.45 10.35 -5.09
CA VAL A 179 -8.55 8.89 -5.18
C VAL A 179 -10.00 8.45 -5.30
N ALA A 180 -10.89 8.92 -4.42
CA ALA A 180 -12.30 8.58 -4.50
C ALA A 180 -12.95 9.05 -5.81
N TYR A 181 -12.59 10.24 -6.31
CA TYR A 181 -13.06 10.73 -7.60
C TYR A 181 -12.63 9.81 -8.75
N LEU A 182 -11.34 9.47 -8.85
CA LEU A 182 -10.83 8.59 -9.89
C LEU A 182 -11.42 7.18 -9.79
N GLU A 183 -11.61 6.66 -8.58
CA GLU A 183 -12.19 5.34 -8.34
C GLU A 183 -13.65 5.30 -8.82
N MET A 184 -14.42 6.35 -8.54
CA MET A 184 -15.79 6.49 -9.05
C MET A 184 -15.81 6.59 -10.58
N THR A 185 -14.96 7.42 -11.19
CA THR A 185 -14.92 7.56 -12.65
C THR A 185 -14.51 6.26 -13.35
N LEU A 186 -13.49 5.57 -12.85
CA LEU A 186 -13.02 4.31 -13.43
C LEU A 186 -14.04 3.18 -13.22
N SER A 187 -14.71 3.13 -12.07
CA SER A 187 -15.74 2.11 -11.81
C SER A 187 -16.99 2.32 -12.67
N GLN A 188 -17.40 3.57 -12.94
CA GLN A 188 -18.47 3.87 -13.89
C GLN A 188 -18.12 3.43 -15.32
N TRP A 189 -16.84 3.50 -15.70
CA TRP A 189 -16.39 3.06 -17.02
C TRP A 189 -16.36 1.53 -17.16
N LEU A 190 -16.34 0.81 -16.03
CA LEU A 190 -16.29 -0.65 -15.96
C LEU A 190 -17.66 -1.31 -15.72
N GLY A 191 -18.66 -0.55 -15.30
CA GLY A 191 -20.05 -1.01 -15.07
C GLY A 191 -20.88 -0.97 -16.35
#